data_AF-A0AAV1L783-F1
#
_entry.id   AF-A0AAV1L783-F1
#
_cell.length_a   1.000
_cell.length_b   1.000
_cell.length_c   1.000
_cell.angle_alpha   90.00
_cell.angle_beta   90.00
_cell.angle_gamma   90.00
#
_symmetry.space_group_name_H-M   'P 1'
#
loop_
_entity.id
_entity.type
_entity.pdbx_description
1 polymer ?
#
loop_
_entity_poly.entity_id
_entity_poly.type
_entity_poly.pdbx_seq_one_letter_code
_entity_poly.pdbx_strand_id
1 'polypeptide(L)'
;MASKTKFDSNASSECICDSEKEETVEHLLLECPKNIEKRLKLEIITNIKLKVENICVLLECKRHRNKFIEYCIDIAKEAINRNKTR
;
A
#
# COMPACT_ATOMS: atom_id res chain seq x y z
N MET A 1 28.40 24.28 20.13
CA MET A 1 28.23 22.84 19.83
C MET A 1 26.74 22.59 19.65
N ALA A 2 26.27 22.60 18.40
CA ALA A 2 24.84 22.53 18.10
C ALA A 2 24.52 21.28 17.27
N SER A 3 23.61 20.50 17.83
CA SER A 3 22.44 19.91 17.19
C SER A 3 22.54 18.66 16.31
N LYS A 4 21.54 17.81 16.55
CA LYS A 4 20.95 16.76 15.72
C LYS A 4 21.68 15.42 15.70
N THR A 5 21.38 14.59 16.69
CA THR A 5 21.14 13.16 16.44
C THR A 5 20.01 13.06 15.41
N LYS A 6 20.37 12.82 14.14
CA LYS A 6 19.43 12.35 13.14
C LYS A 6 18.87 11.02 13.65
N PHE A 7 17.59 10.99 13.98
CA PHE A 7 16.81 9.79 13.72
C PHE A 7 16.85 9.61 12.20
N ASP A 8 17.72 8.74 11.70
CA ASP A 8 17.62 8.26 10.33
C ASP A 8 16.39 7.36 10.23
N SER A 9 15.22 7.99 10.14
CA SER A 9 13.95 7.34 9.82
C SER A 9 13.87 6.91 8.34
N ASN A 10 15.01 6.85 7.63
CA ASN A 10 15.13 6.42 6.25
C ASN A 10 15.46 4.93 6.16
N ALA A 11 14.76 4.10 6.93
CA ALA A 11 14.63 2.69 6.55
C ALA A 11 13.59 2.63 5.43
N SER A 12 13.94 3.12 4.23
CA SER A 12 13.16 2.84 3.04
C SER A 12 13.26 1.33 2.83
N SER A 13 12.26 0.60 3.33
CA SER A 13 12.11 -0.80 2.98
C SER A 13 11.96 -0.83 1.46
N GLU A 14 12.95 -1.34 0.76
CA GLU A 14 12.80 -1.56 -0.67
C GLU A 14 11.65 -2.53 -0.93
N CYS A 15 10.92 -2.35 -2.03
CA CYS A 15 9.92 -3.35 -2.43
C CYS A 15 10.61 -4.69 -2.74
N ILE A 16 10.07 -5.80 -2.26
CA ILE A 16 10.52 -7.14 -2.69
C ILE A 16 10.30 -7.43 -4.18
N CYS A 17 9.48 -6.61 -4.83
CA CYS A 17 9.22 -6.70 -6.25
C CYS A 17 10.32 -6.04 -7.10
N ASP A 18 10.99 -5.04 -6.52
CA ASP A 18 11.97 -4.19 -7.18
C ASP A 18 12.77 -3.46 -6.10
N SER A 19 14.03 -3.84 -5.95
CA SER A 19 14.94 -3.25 -4.97
C SER A 19 15.27 -1.78 -5.27
N GLU A 20 15.02 -1.30 -6.49
CA GLU A 20 15.22 0.09 -6.87
C GLU A 20 14.00 0.97 -6.55
N LYS A 21 12.87 0.37 -6.13
CA LYS A 21 11.66 1.09 -5.73
C LYS A 21 11.51 1.17 -4.23
N GLU A 22 11.30 2.40 -3.75
CA GLU A 22 10.86 2.63 -2.38
C GLU A 22 9.46 2.03 -2.17
N GLU A 23 9.30 1.31 -1.07
CA GLU A 23 8.02 0.80 -0.62
C GLU A 23 7.15 1.90 0.00
N THR A 24 6.61 2.76 -0.85
CA THR A 24 5.64 3.76 -0.43
C THR A 24 4.24 3.14 -0.30
N VAL A 25 3.34 3.81 0.44
CA VAL A 25 1.93 3.42 0.52
C VAL A 25 1.29 3.41 -0.88
N GLU A 26 1.60 4.42 -1.69
CA GLU A 26 1.11 4.52 -3.06
C GLU A 26 1.58 3.33 -3.91
N HIS A 27 2.87 3.00 -3.84
CA HIS A 27 3.41 1.84 -4.54
C HIS A 27 2.70 0.55 -4.10
N LEU A 28 2.62 0.28 -2.79
CA LEU A 28 2.01 -0.94 -2.26
C LEU A 28 0.56 -1.13 -2.69
N LEU A 29 -0.23 -0.05 -2.68
CA LEU A 29 -1.66 -0.12 -2.98
C LEU A 29 -1.95 -0.03 -4.48
N LEU A 30 -1.22 0.77 -5.24
CA LEU A 30 -1.62 1.12 -6.61
C LEU A 30 -0.76 0.50 -7.68
N GLU A 31 0.48 0.13 -7.39
CA GLU A 31 1.46 -0.22 -8.42
C GLU A 31 2.08 -1.61 -8.22
N CYS A 32 2.26 -2.03 -6.97
CA CYS A 32 3.08 -3.18 -6.61
C CYS A 32 2.60 -4.46 -7.32
N PRO A 33 3.43 -5.07 -8.18
CA PRO A 33 3.06 -6.29 -8.91
C PRO A 33 2.69 -7.46 -7.99
N LYS A 34 3.28 -7.53 -6.78
CA LYS A 34 2.96 -8.58 -5.78
C LYS A 34 1.51 -8.51 -5.30
N ASN A 35 0.90 -7.32 -5.33
CA ASN A 35 -0.46 -7.09 -4.87
C ASN A 35 -1.49 -7.08 -6.01
N ILE A 36 -1.08 -7.44 -7.25
CA ILE A 36 -1.95 -7.34 -8.43
C ILE A 36 -3.23 -8.17 -8.31
N GLU A 37 -3.14 -9.38 -7.78
CA GLU A 37 -4.31 -10.26 -7.63
C GLU A 37 -5.33 -9.67 -6.64
N LYS A 38 -4.84 -9.16 -5.49
CA LYS A 38 -5.69 -8.50 -4.49
C LYS A 38 -6.33 -7.23 -5.05
N ARG A 39 -5.57 -6.46 -5.83
CA ARG A 39 -6.05 -5.25 -6.52
C ARG A 39 -7.16 -5.62 -7.50
N LEU A 40 -6.91 -6.55 -8.42
CA LEU A 40 -7.91 -7.00 -9.41
C LEU A 40 -9.17 -7.54 -8.73
N LYS A 41 -9.04 -8.28 -7.64
CA LYS A 41 -10.19 -8.76 -6.86
C LYS A 41 -11.03 -7.61 -6.30
N LEU A 42 -10.39 -6.58 -5.75
CA LEU A 42 -11.10 -5.38 -5.28
C LEU A 42 -11.78 -4.65 -6.44
N GLU A 43 -11.08 -4.48 -7.57
CA GLU A 43 -11.61 -3.81 -8.77
C GLU A 43 -12.83 -4.53 -9.32
N ILE A 44 -12.81 -5.87 -9.35
CA ILE A 44 -13.96 -6.70 -9.79
C ILE A 44 -15.14 -6.55 -8.83
N ILE A 45 -14.89 -6.60 -7.51
CA ILE A 45 -15.96 -6.52 -6.49
C ILE A 45 -16.63 -5.14 -6.47
N THR A 46 -15.86 -4.08 -6.68
CA THR A 46 -16.34 -2.69 -6.61
C THR A 46 -16.73 -2.13 -7.97
N ASN A 47 -16.34 -2.80 -9.06
CA ASN A 47 -16.42 -2.32 -10.43
C ASN A 47 -15.76 -0.94 -10.63
N ILE A 48 -14.69 -0.65 -9.87
CA ILE A 48 -13.95 0.60 -9.90
C ILE A 48 -12.47 0.27 -10.08
N LYS A 49 -11.80 0.91 -11.04
CA LYS A 49 -10.34 0.78 -11.23
C LYS A 49 -9.60 1.47 -10.08
N LEU A 50 -8.64 0.78 -9.49
CA LEU A 50 -7.87 1.29 -8.36
C LEU A 50 -6.75 2.21 -8.86
N LYS A 51 -7.06 3.51 -8.90
CA LYS A 51 -6.16 4.61 -9.23
C LYS A 51 -6.36 5.74 -8.23
N VAL A 52 -5.35 6.60 -8.06
CA VAL A 52 -5.40 7.76 -7.15
C VAL A 52 -6.69 8.57 -7.35
N GLU A 53 -7.02 8.88 -8.61
CA GLU A 53 -8.21 9.64 -9.01
C GLU A 53 -9.56 9.01 -8.59
N ASN A 54 -9.58 7.68 -8.39
CA ASN A 54 -10.80 6.93 -8.05
C ASN A 54 -10.89 6.57 -6.57
N ILE A 55 -9.89 6.90 -5.75
CA ILE A 55 -9.91 6.60 -4.31
C ILE A 55 -11.09 7.30 -3.64
N CYS A 56 -11.36 8.56 -3.99
CA CYS A 56 -12.51 9.30 -3.46
C CYS A 56 -13.83 8.54 -3.71
N VAL A 57 -14.02 8.02 -4.93
CA VAL A 57 -15.22 7.25 -5.32
C VAL A 57 -15.37 5.96 -4.49
N LEU A 58 -14.26 5.27 -4.21
CA LEU A 58 -14.27 4.09 -3.33
C LEU A 58 -14.68 4.44 -1.89
N LEU A 59 -14.35 5.64 -1.41
CA LEU A 59 -14.62 6.07 -0.04
C LEU A 59 -16.04 6.60 0.17
N GLU A 60 -16.69 7.10 -0.88
CA GLU A 60 -18.06 7.64 -0.83
C GLU A 60 -19.12 6.58 -0.50
N CYS A 61 -19.00 5.40 -1.10
CA CYS A 61 -19.92 4.29 -0.83
C CYS A 61 -19.46 3.47 0.38
N LYS A 62 -20.28 3.37 1.42
CA LYS A 62 -19.95 2.61 2.65
C LYS A 62 -19.52 1.16 2.36
N ARG A 63 -20.17 0.49 1.40
CA ARG A 63 -19.83 -0.88 1.02
C ARG A 63 -18.46 -0.97 0.35
N HIS A 64 -18.17 -0.07 -0.59
CA HIS A 64 -16.88 -0.05 -1.29
C HIS A 64 -15.75 0.34 -0.34
N ARG A 65 -16.00 1.33 0.53
CA ARG A 65 -15.08 1.77 1.57
C ARG A 65 -14.66 0.62 2.47
N ASN A 66 -15.60 -0.20 2.94
CA ASN A 66 -15.27 -1.36 3.78
C ASN A 66 -14.38 -2.36 3.04
N LYS A 67 -14.65 -2.64 1.76
CA LYS A 67 -13.82 -3.53 0.94
C LYS A 67 -12.44 -2.95 0.67
N PHE A 68 -12.34 -1.65 0.46
CA PHE A 68 -11.07 -0.98 0.31
C PHE A 68 -10.25 -0.99 1.61
N ILE A 69 -10.89 -0.80 2.78
CA ILE A 69 -10.22 -0.90 4.09
C ILE A 69 -9.71 -2.32 4.34
N GLU A 70 -10.53 -3.36 4.07
CA GLU A 70 -10.10 -4.77 4.16
C GLU A 70 -8.86 -5.02 3.31
N TYR A 71 -8.88 -4.57 2.04
CA TYR A 71 -7.75 -4.64 1.12
C TYR A 71 -6.48 -3.97 1.66
N CYS A 72 -6.60 -2.73 2.18
CA CYS A 72 -5.48 -1.99 2.75
C CYS A 72 -4.89 -2.68 3.99
N ILE A 73 -5.75 -3.26 4.85
CA ILE A 73 -5.31 -4.00 6.04
C ILE A 73 -4.51 -5.24 5.64
N ASP A 74 -4.97 -5.98 4.63
CA ASP A 74 -4.28 -7.18 4.16
C ASP A 74 -2.90 -6.86 3.60
N ILE A 75 -2.78 -5.81 2.79
CA ILE A 75 -1.49 -5.35 2.27
C ILE A 75 -0.57 -4.87 3.39
N ALA A 76 -1.10 -4.10 4.35
CA ALA A 76 -0.32 -3.62 5.48
C ALA A 76 0.22 -4.78 6.33
N LYS A 77 -0.59 -5.81 6.59
CA LYS A 77 -0.15 -7.01 7.31
C LYS A 77 0.98 -7.73 6.59
N GLU A 78 0.87 -7.90 5.27
CA GLU A 78 1.93 -8.53 4.47
C GLU A 78 3.22 -7.72 4.51
N ALA A 79 3.12 -6.39 4.38
CA ALA A 79 4.27 -5.51 4.46
C ALA A 79 4.93 -5.52 5.84
N ILE A 80 4.13 -5.45 6.91
CA ILE A 80 4.62 -5.54 8.29
C ILE A 80 5.30 -6.88 8.53
N ASN A 81 4.69 -7.99 8.12
CA ASN A 81 5.26 -9.33 8.33
C ASN A 81 6.58 -9.49 7.61
N ARG A 82 6.69 -9.00 6.37
CA ARG A 82 7.94 -8.96 5.62
C ARG A 82 9.01 -8.13 6.32
N ASN A 83 8.65 -6.94 6.80
CA ASN A 83 9.62 -6.03 7.41
C ASN A 83 10.05 -6.48 8.81
N LYS A 84 9.27 -7.34 9.48
CA LYS A 84 9.66 -8.00 10.73
C LYS A 84 10.66 -9.15 10.55
N THR A 85 10.72 -9.75 9.36
CA THR A 85 11.64 -10.85 9.04
C THR A 85 12.92 -10.40 8.33
N ARG A 86 13.06 -9.10 8.03
CA ARG A 86 14.34 -8.46 7.67
C ARG A 86 15.12 -8.13 8.93
#